data_AF-F8MW98-F1
#
_entry.id   AF-F8MW98-F1
#
_cell.length_a   1.000
_cell.length_b   1.000
_cell.length_c   1.000
_cell.angle_alpha   90.00
_cell.angle_beta   90.00
_cell.angle_gamma   90.00
#
_symmetry.space_group_name_H-M   'P 1'
#
loop_
_entity.id
_entity.type
_entity.pdbx_description
1 polymer ?
#
loop_
_entity_poly.entity_id
_entity_poly.type
_entity_poly.pdbx_seq_one_letter_code
_entity_poly.pdbx_strand_id
1 'polypeptide(L)'
;MASRQQTSHMAHVQLMGKSAIGRQVAEPIVVSEEYMQYLTKLIPSTPELIKAGFVVSPLTQTELQAKIKCKKCHKRCTKPDRPPRDRKPSHAGEGSSNGSFANDTTSTASNVGSSHTCRLRSHGELLDEGKQTETTDLDAPPSPSQFRPAVAIDCEMGVSSDFESELIRLSLIDYFSGQILIDRLVRPNVPMQHMNTRYSGVTRQDLQNAIRNRTCILGGLEEARKEVWKFVGPQTVVVGHSVRNDLSALRWIHKRCVDSLVVEEGVRRKIKAKEEEEEKEKEKMREKQKEERLLEISLHCGPGMAEETRRMMEEEEIKEKEKMKKMRGKRGEDGMSLKALTKKKLGRVIQDAGKKGHDSVEDAVAARDLIHHHILGLMQKGKEKKEVESEVKREVESEVKREAEAAFAQVLAEGTRDAEMGSVFAAFP
;
A
#
# COMPACT_ATOMS: atom_id res chain seq x y z
N MET A 1 -11.86 -31.86 -39.22
CA MET A 1 -10.82 -32.34 -38.30
C MET A 1 -9.98 -31.16 -37.87
N ALA A 2 -10.14 -30.77 -36.62
CA ALA A 2 -9.43 -29.67 -35.98
C ALA A 2 -7.98 -30.08 -35.64
N SER A 3 -7.04 -29.13 -35.66
CA SER A 3 -6.00 -28.92 -34.62
C SER A 3 -5.00 -27.86 -35.12
N ARG A 4 -5.16 -26.60 -34.67
CA ARG A 4 -4.33 -25.91 -33.66
C ARG A 4 -2.93 -25.49 -34.13
N GLN A 5 -2.85 -24.24 -34.59
CA GLN A 5 -1.67 -23.41 -34.41
C GLN A 5 -1.62 -22.97 -32.94
N GLN A 6 -0.54 -23.31 -32.23
CA GLN A 6 -0.20 -22.73 -30.93
C GLN A 6 0.70 -21.52 -31.16
N THR A 7 0.20 -20.36 -30.77
CA THR A 7 0.92 -19.10 -30.66
C THR A 7 1.85 -19.16 -29.45
N SER A 8 3.16 -19.00 -29.66
CA SER A 8 4.15 -18.83 -28.59
C SER A 8 4.18 -17.37 -28.15
N HIS A 9 3.42 -17.04 -27.12
CA HIS A 9 3.67 -15.87 -26.28
C HIS A 9 4.11 -16.35 -24.90
N MET A 10 5.10 -15.67 -24.34
CA MET A 10 5.77 -15.90 -23.04
C MET A 10 7.05 -16.74 -23.08
N ALA A 11 8.17 -16.07 -23.36
CA ALA A 11 9.44 -16.32 -22.68
C ALA A 11 10.46 -15.23 -23.06
N HIS A 12 10.50 -14.14 -22.28
CA HIS A 12 11.69 -13.29 -22.20
C HIS A 12 11.71 -12.57 -20.85
N VAL A 13 11.87 -13.35 -19.78
CA VAL A 13 12.40 -12.85 -18.50
C VAL A 13 13.84 -13.35 -18.46
N GLN A 14 14.76 -12.54 -18.97
CA GLN A 14 16.14 -12.93 -19.20
C GLN A 14 17.07 -12.31 -18.14
N LEU A 15 17.59 -13.23 -17.31
CA LEU A 15 18.96 -13.28 -16.76
C LEU A 15 19.43 -12.14 -15.83
N MET A 16 19.37 -12.43 -14.53
CA MET A 16 20.09 -11.72 -13.47
C MET A 16 21.61 -11.73 -13.71
N GLY A 17 22.18 -10.57 -14.04
CA GLY A 17 23.62 -10.32 -14.03
C GLY A 17 24.17 -10.32 -12.60
N LYS A 18 25.04 -11.28 -12.27
CA LYS A 18 25.74 -11.32 -10.98
C LYS A 18 26.99 -10.43 -11.07
N SER A 19 27.01 -9.32 -10.33
CA SER A 19 28.22 -8.51 -10.12
C SER A 19 29.13 -9.13 -9.03
N ALA A 20 30.43 -8.86 -9.11
CA ALA A 20 31.53 -9.54 -8.40
C ALA A 20 31.64 -9.28 -6.88
N ILE A 21 30.60 -8.74 -6.25
CA ILE A 21 30.39 -8.77 -4.79
C ILE A 21 28.91 -9.08 -4.66
N GLY A 22 28.55 -10.24 -4.11
CA GLY A 22 27.25 -10.91 -4.28
C GLY A 22 25.98 -10.23 -3.75
N ARG A 23 25.79 -8.93 -3.98
CA ARG A 23 24.53 -8.20 -3.86
C ARG A 23 23.93 -7.97 -5.24
N GLN A 24 22.64 -8.29 -5.36
CA GLN A 24 21.88 -8.05 -6.59
C GLN A 24 21.77 -6.55 -6.83
N VAL A 25 22.35 -6.07 -7.94
CA VAL A 25 22.03 -4.73 -8.45
C VAL A 25 20.79 -4.89 -9.31
N ALA A 26 19.79 -4.07 -9.04
CA ALA A 26 18.51 -4.17 -9.71
C ALA A 26 18.63 -3.63 -11.14
N GLU A 27 17.87 -4.20 -12.09
CA GLU A 27 17.95 -3.78 -13.48
C GLU A 27 17.56 -2.30 -13.65
N PRO A 28 18.24 -1.55 -14.53
CA PRO A 28 17.90 -0.16 -14.80
C PRO A 28 16.52 -0.01 -15.46
N ILE A 29 15.75 0.97 -15.01
CA ILE A 29 14.46 1.38 -15.58
C ILE A 29 14.71 2.61 -16.45
N VAL A 30 14.25 2.56 -17.69
CA VAL A 30 14.32 3.70 -18.61
C VAL A 30 13.37 4.81 -18.13
N VAL A 31 13.94 5.99 -17.86
CA VAL A 31 13.16 7.16 -17.48
C VAL A 31 12.47 7.71 -18.73
N SER A 32 11.15 7.88 -18.67
CA SER A 32 10.38 8.62 -19.66
C SER A 32 9.40 9.56 -18.97
N GLU A 33 8.95 10.60 -19.67
CA GLU A 33 7.97 11.54 -19.14
C GLU A 33 6.65 10.84 -18.78
N GLU A 34 6.19 9.93 -19.65
CA GLU A 34 5.01 9.11 -19.40
C GLU A 34 5.17 8.28 -18.11
N TYR A 35 6.32 7.63 -17.92
CA TYR A 35 6.59 6.86 -16.71
C TYR A 35 6.53 7.75 -15.45
N MET A 36 7.15 8.93 -15.50
CA MET A 36 7.14 9.88 -14.39
C MET A 36 5.73 10.39 -14.06
N GLN A 37 4.88 10.57 -15.06
CA GLN A 37 3.47 10.91 -14.85
C GLN A 37 2.73 9.79 -14.11
N TYR A 38 2.94 8.53 -14.48
CA TYR A 38 2.34 7.40 -13.77
C TYR A 38 2.88 7.25 -12.35
N LEU A 39 4.19 7.39 -12.14
CA LEU A 39 4.79 7.35 -10.81
C LEU A 39 4.22 8.46 -9.91
N THR A 40 4.09 9.68 -10.43
CA THR A 40 3.54 10.81 -9.69
C THR A 40 2.04 10.63 -9.37
N LYS A 41 1.27 9.98 -10.26
CA LYS A 41 -0.15 9.63 -10.00
C LYS A 41 -0.33 8.64 -8.84
N LEU A 42 0.71 7.90 -8.46
CA LEU A 42 0.67 6.99 -7.31
C LEU A 42 0.95 7.68 -5.98
N ILE A 43 1.38 8.94 -5.98
CA ILE A 43 1.61 9.71 -4.75
C ILE A 43 0.25 10.02 -4.13
N PRO A 44 -0.03 9.56 -2.89
CA PRO A 44 -1.29 9.84 -2.22
C PRO A 44 -1.42 11.33 -1.89
N SER A 45 -2.66 11.81 -1.89
CA SER A 45 -2.99 13.15 -1.38
C SER A 45 -2.73 13.25 0.12
N THR A 46 -2.57 14.46 0.65
CA THR A 46 -2.36 14.68 2.10
C THR A 46 -3.43 14.01 2.98
N PRO A 47 -4.75 14.06 2.65
CA PRO A 47 -5.77 13.34 3.41
C PRO A 47 -5.60 11.82 3.38
N GLU A 48 -5.15 11.25 2.26
CA GLU A 48 -4.88 9.82 2.14
C GLU A 48 -3.65 9.41 2.96
N LEU A 49 -2.60 10.24 2.99
CA LEU A 49 -1.44 10.05 3.85
C LEU A 49 -1.84 10.06 5.34
N ILE A 50 -2.66 11.03 5.76
CA ILE A 50 -3.17 11.10 7.14
C ILE A 50 -4.05 9.90 7.46
N LYS A 51 -4.95 9.50 6.55
CA LYS A 51 -5.83 8.34 6.74
C LYS A 51 -5.04 7.05 6.84
N ALA A 52 -3.99 6.92 6.03
CA ALA A 52 -3.05 5.82 6.19
C ALA A 52 -2.44 5.93 7.59
N GLY A 53 -2.04 7.13 8.04
CA GLY A 53 -1.50 7.47 9.36
C GLY A 53 -0.07 8.01 9.34
N PHE A 54 0.37 8.56 8.19
CA PHE A 54 1.65 9.24 8.05
C PHE A 54 1.62 10.57 8.81
N VAL A 55 2.79 10.97 9.32
CA VAL A 55 2.99 12.32 9.86
C VAL A 55 3.31 13.25 8.70
N VAL A 56 2.46 14.25 8.47
CA VAL A 56 2.56 15.19 7.34
C VAL A 56 2.93 16.62 7.75
N SER A 57 2.95 16.88 9.06
CA SER A 57 3.35 18.14 9.69
C SER A 57 3.98 17.84 11.05
N PRO A 58 4.87 18.70 11.56
CA PRO A 58 5.42 18.56 12.90
C PRO A 58 4.32 18.36 13.94
N LEU A 59 4.51 17.37 14.81
CA LEU A 59 3.56 17.05 15.87
C LEU A 59 3.53 18.16 16.91
N THR A 60 2.33 18.55 17.29
CA THR A 60 2.11 19.50 18.37
C THR A 60 2.51 18.90 19.72
N GLN A 61 2.77 19.76 20.71
CA GLN A 61 3.11 19.30 22.06
C GLN A 61 2.01 18.40 22.66
N THR A 62 0.75 18.67 22.34
CA THR A 62 -0.40 17.84 22.76
C THR A 62 -0.36 16.44 22.13
N GLU A 63 -0.01 16.34 20.85
CA GLU A 63 0.12 15.05 20.16
C GLU A 63 1.33 14.25 20.66
N LEU A 64 2.45 14.93 20.91
CA LEU A 64 3.62 14.33 21.55
C LEU A 64 3.27 13.80 22.94
N GLN A 65 2.52 14.56 23.74
CA GLN A 65 2.03 14.12 25.05
C GLN A 65 1.07 12.93 24.93
N ALA A 66 0.19 12.89 23.93
CA ALA A 66 -0.69 11.76 23.70
C ALA A 66 0.05 10.46 23.32
N LYS A 67 1.27 10.57 22.81
CA LYS A 67 2.14 9.42 22.54
C LYS A 67 2.86 8.92 23.80
N ILE A 68 2.92 9.68 24.89
CA ILE A 68 3.61 9.27 26.12
C ILE A 68 2.99 7.98 26.70
N LYS A 69 3.86 7.00 26.94
CA LYS A 69 3.52 5.71 27.57
C LYS A 69 4.15 5.63 28.95
N CYS A 70 3.52 4.84 29.83
CA CYS A 70 4.10 4.51 31.12
C CYS A 70 5.37 3.67 30.96
N LYS A 71 6.44 4.02 31.69
CA LYS A 71 7.68 3.22 31.71
C LYS A 71 7.49 1.78 32.24
N LYS A 72 6.48 1.53 33.07
CA LYS A 72 6.27 0.24 33.75
C LYS A 72 5.19 -0.63 33.12
N CYS A 73 4.05 -0.03 32.74
CA CYS A 73 2.92 -0.79 32.18
C CYS A 73 2.74 -0.58 30.67
N HIS A 74 3.52 0.30 30.05
CA HIS A 74 3.50 0.62 28.62
C HIS A 74 2.15 1.12 28.06
N LYS A 75 1.15 1.33 28.92
CA LYS A 75 -0.14 1.94 28.55
C LYS A 75 -0.01 3.46 28.49
N ARG A 76 -0.86 4.09 27.67
CA ARG A 76 -1.00 5.55 27.59
C ARG A 76 -1.44 6.08 28.97
N CYS A 77 -0.69 7.01 29.54
CA CYS A 77 -1.06 7.63 30.83
C CYS A 77 -2.00 8.81 30.57
N THR A 78 -3.21 8.74 31.13
CA THR A 78 -4.28 9.73 30.88
C THR A 78 -4.33 10.86 31.92
N LYS A 79 -3.36 10.97 32.83
CA LYS A 79 -3.35 12.02 33.86
C LYS A 79 -1.94 12.62 34.08
N PRO A 80 -1.81 13.96 34.16
CA PRO A 80 -0.55 14.61 34.52
C PRO A 80 -0.19 14.35 35.99
N ASP A 81 1.10 14.47 36.30
CA ASP A 81 1.72 14.16 37.60
C ASP A 81 0.91 14.65 38.80
N ARG A 82 0.60 13.75 39.73
CA ARG A 82 0.25 14.14 41.10
C ARG A 82 1.56 14.29 41.86
N PRO A 83 1.82 15.41 42.56
CA PRO A 83 3.06 15.58 43.31
C PRO A 83 3.23 14.45 44.33
N PRO A 84 4.48 14.05 44.67
CA PRO A 84 4.73 13.00 45.63
C PRO A 84 4.02 13.35 46.94
N ARG A 85 3.15 12.46 47.44
CA ARG A 85 2.69 12.58 48.83
C ARG A 85 3.88 12.28 49.73
N ASP A 86 4.24 13.24 50.57
CA ASP A 86 5.20 13.05 51.64
C ASP A 86 4.81 11.80 52.44
N ARG A 87 5.65 10.77 52.38
CA ARG A 87 5.52 9.62 53.27
C ARG A 87 5.98 10.07 54.65
N LYS A 88 5.03 10.26 55.57
CA LYS A 88 5.34 10.27 57.00
C LYS A 88 5.97 8.93 57.38
N PRO A 89 6.95 8.90 58.32
CA PRO A 89 7.63 7.67 58.70
C PRO A 89 6.64 6.70 59.37
N SER A 90 6.71 5.43 58.98
CA SER A 90 5.96 4.34 59.60
C SER A 90 6.50 4.04 61.00
N HIS A 91 5.66 4.18 62.03
CA HIS A 91 5.88 3.52 63.31
C HIS A 91 5.61 2.02 63.17
N ALA A 92 6.54 1.22 63.70
CA ALA A 92 6.44 -0.22 63.82
C ALA A 92 5.40 -0.62 64.88
N GLY A 93 4.68 -1.71 64.62
CA GLY A 93 3.78 -2.36 65.58
C GLY A 93 3.46 -3.78 65.11
N GLU A 94 3.92 -4.75 65.88
CA GLU A 94 3.80 -6.21 65.71
C GLU A 94 2.37 -6.72 65.98
N GLY A 95 2.03 -7.91 65.49
CA GLY A 95 0.96 -8.72 66.12
C GLY A 95 0.08 -9.64 65.23
N SER A 96 0.56 -10.87 65.01
CA SER A 96 -0.12 -12.18 65.17
C SER A 96 -1.50 -12.57 64.54
N SER A 97 -1.44 -13.73 63.85
CA SER A 97 -2.30 -14.94 63.89
C SER A 97 -3.63 -15.09 63.13
N ASN A 98 -3.62 -16.13 62.27
CA ASN A 98 -4.58 -17.23 61.99
C ASN A 98 -6.02 -16.98 61.48
N GLY A 99 -6.41 -17.72 60.43
CA GLY A 99 -7.76 -18.27 60.28
C GLY A 99 -8.38 -18.39 58.87
N SER A 100 -8.48 -19.65 58.39
CA SER A 100 -9.56 -20.28 57.60
C SER A 100 -9.96 -19.84 56.16
N PHE A 101 -9.97 -20.88 55.31
CA PHE A 101 -10.78 -21.17 54.11
C PHE A 101 -12.07 -20.36 53.86
N ALA A 102 -12.23 -19.93 52.59
CA ALA A 102 -13.49 -20.01 51.84
C ALA A 102 -13.18 -19.99 50.32
N ASN A 103 -13.63 -21.03 49.61
CA ASN A 103 -13.78 -21.01 48.16
C ASN A 103 -15.04 -20.20 47.83
N ASP A 104 -14.94 -19.28 46.87
CA ASP A 104 -16.12 -18.84 46.13
C ASP A 104 -15.78 -18.59 44.67
N THR A 105 -16.33 -19.44 43.82
CA THR A 105 -16.47 -19.26 42.38
C THR A 105 -17.60 -18.29 42.11
N THR A 106 -17.33 -17.12 41.56
CA THR A 106 -18.23 -16.45 40.61
C THR A 106 -17.48 -15.39 39.81
N SER A 107 -17.74 -15.42 38.50
CA SER A 107 -17.36 -14.45 37.48
C SER A 107 -17.75 -13.01 37.83
N THR A 108 -16.83 -12.05 37.72
CA THR A 108 -17.04 -10.74 37.07
C THR A 108 -15.68 -10.12 36.75
N ALA A 109 -15.53 -9.66 35.51
CA ALA A 109 -14.36 -8.95 35.02
C ALA A 109 -14.10 -7.67 35.85
N SER A 110 -13.13 -7.73 36.76
CA SER A 110 -12.64 -6.57 37.49
C SER A 110 -11.30 -6.16 36.91
N ASN A 111 -11.33 -5.04 36.20
CA ASN A 111 -10.18 -4.31 35.68
C ASN A 111 -9.35 -3.80 36.88
N VAL A 112 -8.50 -4.65 37.45
CA VAL A 112 -7.61 -4.24 38.56
C VAL A 112 -6.48 -3.40 37.95
N GLY A 113 -6.76 -2.10 37.87
CA GLY A 113 -5.74 -1.08 37.64
C GLY A 113 -4.70 -1.18 38.74
N SER A 114 -3.56 -1.79 38.43
CA SER A 114 -2.38 -1.75 39.31
C SER A 114 -1.99 -0.29 39.50
N SER A 115 -2.37 0.28 40.64
CA SER A 115 -2.05 1.65 41.05
C SER A 115 -0.54 1.75 41.28
N HIS A 116 0.19 2.10 40.22
CA HIS A 116 1.57 2.52 40.31
C HIS A 116 1.66 3.98 39.91
N THR A 117 2.58 4.71 40.52
CA THR A 117 2.93 6.06 40.08
C THR A 117 3.50 5.96 38.66
N CYS A 118 2.72 6.44 37.68
CA CYS A 118 3.16 6.47 36.29
C CYS A 118 4.31 7.49 36.19
N ARG A 119 5.56 7.03 36.07
CA ARG A 119 6.62 7.89 35.54
C ARG A 119 6.36 8.08 34.06
N LEU A 120 6.06 9.32 33.69
CA LEU A 120 5.98 9.75 32.30
C LEU A 120 7.32 9.49 31.63
N ARG A 121 7.30 8.85 30.47
CA ARG A 121 8.47 8.73 29.61
C ARG A 121 8.22 9.55 28.36
N SER A 122 9.13 10.48 28.09
CA SER A 122 9.21 11.18 26.82
C SER A 122 9.53 10.15 25.72
N HIS A 123 8.68 10.07 24.68
CA HIS A 123 8.98 9.34 23.44
C HIS A 123 10.38 9.74 22.92
N GLY A 124 11.03 8.92 22.10
CA GLY A 124 12.29 9.32 21.45
C GLY A 124 12.17 10.69 20.75
N GLU A 125 10.99 11.00 20.20
CA GLU A 125 10.60 12.30 19.62
C GLU A 125 10.79 13.49 20.58
N LEU A 126 10.71 13.30 21.90
CA LEU A 126 10.90 14.32 22.94
C LEU A 126 12.35 14.44 23.46
N LEU A 127 13.23 13.45 23.19
CA LEU A 127 14.64 13.50 23.58
C LEU A 127 15.51 14.27 22.57
N ASP A 128 14.95 14.65 21.42
CA ASP A 128 15.60 15.39 20.34
C ASP A 128 14.84 16.70 20.03
N GLU A 129 14.34 17.37 21.10
CA GLU A 129 13.61 18.64 21.03
C GLU A 129 12.44 18.68 20.02
N GLY A 130 11.83 17.55 19.66
CA GLY A 130 10.73 17.54 18.69
C GLY A 130 11.14 17.87 17.25
N LYS A 131 12.41 17.74 16.86
CA LYS A 131 12.90 18.04 15.50
C LYS A 131 12.48 16.98 14.47
N GLN A 132 11.18 16.81 14.26
CA GLN A 132 10.70 16.30 12.98
C GLN A 132 11.12 17.31 11.91
N THR A 133 11.87 16.84 10.93
CA THR A 133 12.40 17.70 9.87
C THR A 133 11.60 17.46 8.62
N GLU A 134 11.03 18.53 8.07
CA GLU A 134 10.46 18.49 6.73
C GLU A 134 11.60 18.49 5.71
N THR A 135 11.35 17.88 4.56
CA THR A 135 12.30 17.93 3.43
C THR A 135 12.45 19.37 2.91
N THR A 136 11.51 20.25 3.21
CA THR A 136 11.52 21.67 2.85
C THR A 136 12.45 22.51 3.70
N ASP A 137 12.90 22.00 4.86
CA ASP A 137 13.80 22.72 5.78
C ASP A 137 15.28 22.63 5.35
N LEU A 138 15.53 22.11 4.14
CA LEU A 138 16.87 22.09 3.54
C LEU A 138 17.23 23.50 3.08
N ASP A 139 18.30 24.07 3.65
CA ASP A 139 18.98 25.23 3.10
C ASP A 139 19.20 25.01 1.59
N ALA A 140 18.90 26.04 0.79
CA ALA A 140 18.77 25.97 -0.67
C ALA A 140 19.85 25.07 -1.32
N PRO A 141 19.46 24.18 -2.25
CA PRO A 141 20.32 23.09 -2.69
C PRO A 141 21.59 23.61 -3.41
N PRO A 142 22.74 22.94 -3.23
CA PRO A 142 23.86 23.08 -4.16
C PRO A 142 23.46 22.42 -5.49
N SER A 143 22.82 23.18 -6.39
CA SER A 143 22.34 22.78 -7.73
C SER A 143 21.27 21.66 -7.80
N PRO A 144 20.19 21.82 -8.61
CA PRO A 144 19.14 20.80 -8.79
C PRO A 144 19.61 19.45 -9.35
N SER A 145 20.81 19.39 -9.95
CA SER A 145 21.35 18.20 -10.62
C SER A 145 21.79 17.08 -9.69
N GLN A 146 21.85 17.32 -8.38
CA GLN A 146 22.29 16.31 -7.41
C GLN A 146 21.15 15.41 -6.91
N PHE A 147 19.91 15.91 -6.91
CA PHE A 147 18.77 15.14 -6.42
C PHE A 147 18.30 14.11 -7.44
N ARG A 148 17.98 12.93 -6.94
CA ARG A 148 17.39 11.87 -7.77
C ARG A 148 15.91 12.18 -8.00
N PRO A 149 15.36 11.90 -9.20
CA PRO A 149 13.92 12.07 -9.43
C PRO A 149 13.08 11.15 -8.54
N ALA A 150 13.58 9.95 -8.28
CA ALA A 150 12.98 9.00 -7.35
C ALA A 150 14.05 8.11 -6.69
N VAL A 151 13.79 7.68 -5.46
CA VAL A 151 14.61 6.75 -4.69
C VAL A 151 13.73 5.66 -4.09
N ALA A 152 14.30 4.50 -3.80
CA ALA A 152 13.65 3.51 -2.95
C ALA A 152 14.40 3.36 -1.63
N ILE A 153 13.65 3.24 -0.54
CA ILE A 153 14.16 3.22 0.82
C ILE A 153 13.66 2.00 1.57
N ASP A 154 14.51 1.47 2.42
CA ASP A 154 14.15 0.51 3.46
C ASP A 154 15.10 0.68 4.65
N CYS A 155 14.55 0.57 5.85
CA CYS A 155 15.24 0.77 7.12
C CYS A 155 15.06 -0.44 8.02
N GLU A 156 16.12 -0.77 8.75
CA GLU A 156 16.04 -1.74 9.82
C GLU A 156 15.97 -1.06 11.17
N MET A 157 15.10 -1.60 12.04
CA MET A 157 14.85 -1.05 13.37
C MET A 157 15.16 -2.06 14.49
N GLY A 158 15.88 -1.58 15.49
CA GLY A 158 16.04 -2.23 16.78
C GLY A 158 15.06 -1.70 17.82
N VAL A 159 15.15 -2.23 19.03
CA VAL A 159 14.36 -1.80 20.19
C VAL A 159 15.29 -1.17 21.21
N SER A 160 15.02 0.10 21.55
CA SER A 160 15.71 0.81 22.63
C SER A 160 15.43 0.19 24.01
N SER A 161 16.22 0.53 25.02
CA SER A 161 16.00 0.18 26.43
C SER A 161 14.66 0.63 26.99
N ASP A 162 13.99 1.50 26.27
CA ASP A 162 12.68 1.99 26.61
C ASP A 162 11.57 1.50 25.67
N PHE A 163 11.82 0.42 24.92
CA PHE A 163 10.85 -0.27 24.07
C PHE A 163 10.35 0.51 22.85
N GLU A 164 11.05 1.57 22.45
CA GLU A 164 10.77 2.28 21.21
C GLU A 164 11.63 1.74 20.06
N SER A 165 11.06 1.80 18.85
CA SER A 165 11.72 1.44 17.61
C SER A 165 12.79 2.48 17.26
N GLU A 166 14.03 2.04 17.03
CA GLU A 166 15.16 2.92 16.71
C GLU A 166 15.88 2.44 15.45
N LEU A 167 16.24 3.39 14.58
CA LEU A 167 16.95 3.12 13.33
C LEU A 167 18.33 2.52 13.59
N ILE A 168 18.63 1.38 12.97
CA ILE A 168 19.92 0.68 13.10
C ILE A 168 20.58 0.37 11.75
N ARG A 169 19.84 0.43 10.63
CA ARG A 169 20.39 0.35 9.26
C ARG A 169 19.51 1.18 8.33
N LEU A 170 20.15 1.83 7.37
CA LEU A 170 19.50 2.60 6.33
C LEU A 170 20.00 2.11 4.96
N SER A 171 19.06 1.72 4.10
CA SER A 171 19.32 1.43 2.70
C SER A 171 18.54 2.38 1.81
N LEU A 172 19.23 3.02 0.88
CA LEU A 172 18.68 3.93 -0.11
C LEU A 172 19.25 3.54 -1.47
N ILE A 173 18.38 3.30 -2.44
CA ILE A 173 18.77 2.98 -3.81
C ILE A 173 18.17 4.01 -4.77
N ASP A 174 18.89 4.29 -5.85
CA ASP A 174 18.36 5.08 -6.94
C ASP A 174 17.28 4.27 -7.67
N TYR A 175 16.09 4.85 -7.80
CA TYR A 175 14.93 4.13 -8.30
C TYR A 175 15.12 3.66 -9.75
N PHE A 176 15.76 4.48 -10.59
CA PHE A 176 15.87 4.20 -12.01
C PHE A 176 17.11 3.40 -12.36
N SER A 177 18.30 3.80 -11.91
CA SER A 177 19.53 3.06 -12.20
C SER A 177 19.67 1.77 -11.39
N GLY A 178 18.97 1.62 -10.26
CA GLY A 178 19.15 0.50 -9.34
C GLY A 178 20.43 0.57 -8.52
N GLN A 179 21.18 1.68 -8.61
CA GLN A 179 22.42 1.88 -7.86
C GLN A 179 22.13 2.02 -6.36
N ILE A 180 22.92 1.34 -5.53
CA ILE A 180 22.91 1.54 -4.08
C ILE A 180 23.55 2.89 -3.76
N LEU A 181 22.77 3.83 -3.22
CA LEU A 181 23.22 5.16 -2.82
C LEU A 181 23.71 5.16 -1.37
N ILE A 182 22.97 4.48 -0.49
CA ILE A 182 23.29 4.31 0.93
C ILE A 182 23.02 2.85 1.29
N ASP A 183 23.95 2.22 1.97
CA ASP A 183 23.71 0.98 2.70
C ASP A 183 24.65 0.93 3.89
N ARG A 184 24.22 1.48 5.02
CA ARG A 184 25.06 1.62 6.21
C ARG A 184 24.28 1.33 7.48
N LEU A 185 24.97 0.73 8.45
CA LEU A 185 24.48 0.70 9.82
C LEU A 185 24.44 2.12 10.38
N VAL A 186 23.49 2.37 11.28
CA VAL A 186 23.32 3.62 12.00
C VAL A 186 23.53 3.34 13.48
N ARG A 187 24.38 4.12 14.14
CA ARG A 187 24.57 4.04 15.58
C ARG A 187 23.42 4.78 16.29
N PRO A 188 22.58 4.11 17.09
CA PRO A 188 21.57 4.80 17.88
C PRO A 188 22.21 5.66 18.97
N ASN A 189 21.62 6.84 19.23
CA ASN A 189 22.03 7.73 20.32
C ASN A 189 21.47 7.30 21.68
N VAL A 190 20.54 6.35 21.68
CA VAL A 190 19.91 5.80 22.87
C VAL A 190 20.39 4.37 23.15
N PRO A 191 20.39 3.92 24.42
CA PRO A 191 20.71 2.54 24.77
C PRO A 191 19.74 1.54 24.12
N MET A 192 20.27 0.42 23.61
CA MET A 192 19.50 -0.59 22.88
C MET A 192 19.24 -1.86 23.71
N GLN A 193 17.98 -2.27 23.82
CA GLN A 193 17.57 -3.53 24.46
C GLN A 193 17.72 -4.74 23.55
N HIS A 194 17.38 -4.61 22.27
CA HIS A 194 17.39 -5.71 21.33
C HIS A 194 17.61 -5.18 19.90
N MET A 195 18.36 -5.90 19.05
CA MET A 195 18.61 -5.46 17.67
C MET A 195 17.55 -5.95 16.68
N ASN A 196 16.60 -6.77 17.12
CA ASN A 196 15.60 -7.44 16.29
C ASN A 196 16.19 -8.30 15.18
N THR A 197 17.36 -8.92 15.39
CA THR A 197 18.15 -9.63 14.37
C THR A 197 17.36 -10.60 13.49
N ARG A 198 16.33 -11.28 14.02
CA ARG A 198 15.47 -12.18 13.22
C ARG A 198 14.70 -11.47 12.09
N TYR A 199 14.51 -10.17 12.21
CA TYR A 199 13.86 -9.29 11.24
C TYR A 199 14.92 -8.38 10.61
N SER A 200 15.76 -7.71 11.43
CA SER A 200 16.71 -6.71 10.93
C SER A 200 17.96 -7.24 10.24
N GLY A 201 18.30 -8.49 10.49
CA GLY A 201 19.57 -9.07 10.07
C GLY A 201 20.83 -8.44 10.70
N VAL A 202 20.66 -7.49 11.63
CA VAL A 202 21.78 -6.82 12.31
C VAL A 202 21.99 -7.44 13.69
N THR A 203 23.20 -7.93 13.96
CA THR A 203 23.59 -8.36 15.30
C THR A 203 24.21 -7.20 16.09
N ARG A 204 24.28 -7.35 17.42
CA ARG A 204 25.04 -6.41 18.27
C ARG A 204 26.52 -6.35 17.87
N GLN A 205 27.09 -7.48 17.45
CA GLN A 205 28.49 -7.57 17.07
C GLN A 205 28.75 -6.81 15.76
N ASP A 206 27.85 -6.88 14.79
CA ASP A 206 27.96 -6.13 13.53
C ASP A 206 28.01 -4.62 13.79
N LEU A 207 27.10 -4.12 14.64
CA LEU A 207 27.07 -2.71 15.00
C LEU A 207 28.33 -2.30 15.78
N GLN A 208 28.79 -3.10 16.74
CA GLN A 208 30.01 -2.82 17.50
C GLN A 208 31.26 -2.80 16.60
N ASN A 209 31.36 -3.75 15.67
CA ASN A 209 32.45 -3.81 14.69
C ASN A 209 32.42 -2.59 13.76
N ALA A 210 31.24 -2.21 13.27
CA ALA A 210 31.09 -1.05 12.39
C ALA A 210 31.42 0.27 13.11
N ILE A 211 31.07 0.40 14.39
CA ILE A 211 31.47 1.55 15.23
C ILE A 211 32.99 1.59 15.39
N ARG A 212 33.61 0.45 15.75
CA ARG A 212 35.07 0.34 15.93
C ARG A 212 35.83 0.71 14.65
N ASN A 213 35.34 0.24 13.51
CA ASN A 213 35.96 0.44 12.19
C ASN A 213 35.54 1.76 11.53
N ARG A 214 34.67 2.56 12.16
CA ARG A 214 34.10 3.81 11.62
C ARG A 214 33.44 3.65 10.24
N THR A 215 32.77 2.52 10.02
CA THR A 215 32.06 2.23 8.75
C THR A 215 30.55 2.49 8.83
N CYS A 216 29.99 2.69 10.03
CA CYS A 216 28.60 3.09 10.24
C CYS A 216 28.42 4.61 10.30
N ILE A 217 27.18 5.07 10.20
CA ILE A 217 26.82 6.47 10.49
C ILE A 217 26.88 6.67 12.01
N LEU A 218 27.81 7.52 12.47
CA LEU A 218 28.12 7.70 13.90
C LEU A 218 27.27 8.77 14.59
N GLY A 219 26.81 9.79 13.87
CA GLY A 219 26.02 10.92 14.42
C GLY A 219 24.53 10.61 14.65
N GLY A 220 24.15 9.33 14.65
CA GLY A 220 22.76 8.91 14.84
C GLY A 220 21.81 9.38 13.73
N LEU A 221 20.58 9.73 14.13
CA LEU A 221 19.49 10.07 13.19
C LEU A 221 19.77 11.34 12.39
N GLU A 222 20.36 12.38 13.00
CA GLU A 222 20.64 13.64 12.31
C GLU A 222 21.57 13.41 11.12
N GLU A 223 22.64 12.66 11.34
CA GLU A 223 23.61 12.36 10.28
C GLU A 223 23.03 11.39 9.26
N ALA A 224 22.18 10.45 9.68
CA ALA A 224 21.48 9.58 8.75
C ALA A 224 20.57 10.38 7.80
N ARG A 225 19.84 11.38 8.31
CA ARG A 225 19.04 12.30 7.48
C ARG A 225 19.91 13.10 6.52
N LYS A 226 21.03 13.66 7.00
CA LYS A 226 21.99 14.39 6.15
C LYS A 226 22.51 13.51 5.00
N GLU A 227 22.78 12.24 5.23
CA GLU A 227 23.17 11.30 4.17
C GLU A 227 22.04 11.11 3.14
N VAL A 228 20.79 10.94 3.57
CA VAL A 228 19.62 10.85 2.67
C VAL A 228 19.47 12.12 1.83
N TRP A 229 19.59 13.29 2.45
CA TRP A 229 19.39 14.59 1.81
C TRP A 229 20.47 14.96 0.80
N LYS A 230 21.59 14.21 0.73
CA LYS A 230 22.54 14.33 -0.39
C LYS A 230 21.92 13.92 -1.73
N PHE A 231 20.86 13.11 -1.70
CA PHE A 231 20.22 12.55 -2.89
C PHE A 231 18.74 12.89 -3.00
N VAL A 232 18.10 13.27 -1.90
CA VAL A 232 16.66 13.47 -1.83
C VAL A 232 16.34 14.94 -1.53
N GLY A 233 15.61 15.57 -2.44
CA GLY A 233 15.04 16.91 -2.26
C GLY A 233 13.52 16.90 -2.10
N PRO A 234 12.88 18.08 -1.97
CA PRO A 234 11.42 18.20 -1.80
C PRO A 234 10.60 17.59 -2.95
N GLN A 235 11.17 17.50 -4.15
CA GLN A 235 10.51 16.97 -5.35
C GLN A 235 10.83 15.50 -5.66
N THR A 236 11.84 14.93 -5.00
CA THR A 236 12.20 13.52 -5.16
C THR A 236 11.04 12.65 -4.69
N VAL A 237 10.72 11.58 -5.42
CA VAL A 237 9.71 10.61 -4.99
C VAL A 237 10.36 9.51 -4.17
N VAL A 238 9.85 9.25 -2.97
CA VAL A 238 10.36 8.20 -2.08
C VAL A 238 9.48 6.96 -2.17
N VAL A 239 10.06 5.83 -2.57
CA VAL A 239 9.35 4.57 -2.79
C VAL A 239 9.73 3.54 -1.75
N GLY A 240 8.79 2.71 -1.30
CA GLY A 240 9.11 1.57 -0.44
C GLY A 240 7.87 0.74 -0.09
N HIS A 241 7.96 -0.05 0.97
CA HIS A 241 6.87 -0.90 1.44
C HIS A 241 6.60 -0.65 2.92
N SER A 242 5.39 -0.18 3.27
CA SER A 242 5.10 0.33 4.62
C SER A 242 6.01 1.50 5.02
N VAL A 243 6.28 2.40 4.07
CA VAL A 243 7.25 3.53 4.13
C VAL A 243 7.06 4.42 5.35
N ARG A 244 5.86 4.46 5.93
CA ARG A 244 5.63 5.17 7.20
C ARG A 244 6.63 4.75 8.26
N ASN A 245 6.92 3.46 8.38
CA ASN A 245 7.75 2.94 9.45
C ASN A 245 9.18 3.49 9.31
N ASP A 246 9.71 3.52 8.10
CA ASP A 246 11.00 4.10 7.74
C ASP A 246 11.06 5.60 8.04
N LEU A 247 10.06 6.35 7.56
CA LEU A 247 9.97 7.79 7.79
C LEU A 247 9.81 8.14 9.27
N SER A 248 9.06 7.32 10.01
CA SER A 248 8.90 7.49 11.46
C SER A 248 10.20 7.19 12.21
N ALA A 249 10.95 6.16 11.80
CA ALA A 249 12.26 5.83 12.36
C ALA A 249 13.30 6.91 12.06
N LEU A 250 13.24 7.53 10.88
CA LEU A 250 14.08 8.68 10.49
C LEU A 250 13.60 10.01 11.06
N ARG A 251 12.39 10.07 11.65
CA ARG A 251 11.70 11.32 12.06
C ARG A 251 11.65 12.35 10.93
N TRP A 252 11.40 11.85 9.73
CA TRP A 252 11.48 12.61 8.50
C TRP A 252 10.09 12.76 7.88
N ILE A 253 9.68 14.01 7.65
CA ILE A 253 8.42 14.31 6.99
C ILE A 253 8.68 14.52 5.49
N HIS A 254 8.09 13.63 4.69
CA HIS A 254 8.15 13.68 3.24
C HIS A 254 6.79 13.37 2.63
N LYS A 255 6.25 14.30 1.83
CA LYS A 255 4.88 14.23 1.30
C LYS A 255 4.82 13.46 -0.03
N ARG A 256 5.92 13.35 -0.76
CA ARG A 256 5.99 12.67 -2.07
C ARG A 256 6.42 11.21 -1.93
N CYS A 257 5.61 10.42 -1.23
CA CYS A 257 5.89 9.00 -1.00
C CYS A 257 4.99 8.09 -1.83
N VAL A 258 5.53 7.00 -2.35
CA VAL A 258 4.77 5.91 -2.98
C VAL A 258 5.00 4.63 -2.19
N ASP A 259 3.96 4.17 -1.50
CA ASP A 259 4.00 2.98 -0.67
C ASP A 259 3.34 1.81 -1.40
N SER A 260 4.12 0.78 -1.71
CA SER A 260 3.63 -0.42 -2.39
C SER A 260 2.52 -1.14 -1.63
N LEU A 261 2.52 -1.12 -0.29
CA LEU A 261 1.41 -1.69 0.49
C LEU A 261 0.11 -0.92 0.23
N VAL A 262 0.16 0.42 0.29
CA VAL A 262 -1.00 1.29 0.08
C VAL A 262 -1.53 1.15 -1.35
N VAL A 263 -0.65 1.08 -2.34
CA VAL A 263 -1.02 0.85 -3.75
C VAL A 263 -1.73 -0.49 -3.90
N GLU A 264 -1.18 -1.57 -3.33
CA GLU A 264 -1.77 -2.91 -3.41
C GLU A 264 -3.09 -3.04 -2.66
N GLU A 265 -3.24 -2.39 -1.51
CA GLU A 265 -4.52 -2.28 -0.82
C GLU A 265 -5.56 -1.58 -1.70
N GLY A 266 -5.17 -0.48 -2.36
CA GLY A 266 -6.03 0.24 -3.29
C GLY A 266 -6.49 -0.63 -4.46
N VAL A 267 -5.57 -1.40 -5.05
CA VAL A 267 -5.89 -2.39 -6.10
C VAL A 267 -6.86 -3.45 -5.57
N ARG A 268 -6.59 -4.03 -4.40
CA ARG A 268 -7.47 -5.04 -3.79
C ARG A 268 -8.88 -4.51 -3.55
N ARG A 269 -9.01 -3.27 -3.07
CA ARG A 269 -10.32 -2.63 -2.85
C ARG A 269 -11.09 -2.44 -4.16
N LYS A 270 -10.41 -2.01 -5.23
CA LYS A 270 -11.02 -1.86 -6.56
C LYS A 270 -11.49 -3.21 -7.14
N ILE A 271 -10.69 -4.26 -6.97
CA ILE A 271 -11.08 -5.61 -7.41
C ILE A 271 -12.32 -6.08 -6.64
N LYS A 272 -12.31 -5.98 -5.30
CA LYS A 272 -13.45 -6.35 -4.47
C LYS A 272 -14.72 -5.57 -4.83
N ALA A 273 -14.61 -4.26 -5.05
CA ALA A 273 -15.74 -3.44 -5.43
C ALA A 273 -16.35 -3.87 -6.78
N LYS A 274 -15.50 -4.20 -7.77
CA LYS A 274 -15.97 -4.75 -9.05
C LYS A 274 -16.61 -6.12 -8.90
N GLU A 275 -16.00 -7.01 -8.13
CA GLU A 275 -16.58 -8.34 -7.83
C GLU A 275 -17.96 -8.21 -7.16
N GLU A 276 -18.11 -7.28 -6.22
CA GLU A 276 -19.38 -7.01 -5.54
C GLU A 276 -20.42 -6.37 -6.48
N GLU A 277 -20.00 -5.52 -7.41
CA GLU A 277 -20.88 -4.93 -8.44
C GLU A 277 -21.36 -5.98 -9.44
N GLU A 278 -20.45 -6.83 -9.94
CA GLU A 278 -20.79 -7.97 -10.80
C GLU A 278 -21.69 -8.99 -10.09
N GLU A 279 -21.47 -9.25 -8.79
CA GLU A 279 -22.32 -10.13 -7.98
C GLU A 279 -23.75 -9.56 -7.88
N LYS A 280 -23.90 -8.26 -7.63
CA LYS A 280 -25.21 -7.57 -7.60
C LYS A 280 -25.90 -7.58 -8.96
N GLU A 281 -25.17 -7.42 -10.05
CA GLU A 281 -25.75 -7.48 -11.40
C GLU A 281 -26.23 -8.89 -11.75
N LYS A 282 -25.44 -9.91 -11.41
CA LYS A 282 -25.83 -11.32 -11.56
C LYS A 282 -27.04 -11.68 -10.71
N GLU A 283 -27.13 -11.16 -9.48
CA GLU A 283 -28.28 -11.37 -8.59
C GLU A 283 -29.55 -10.76 -9.22
N LYS A 284 -29.50 -9.52 -9.71
CA LYS A 284 -30.62 -8.89 -10.42
C LYS A 284 -31.05 -9.67 -11.67
N MET A 285 -30.10 -10.18 -12.46
CA MET A 285 -30.42 -11.00 -13.63
C MET A 285 -31.08 -12.33 -13.23
N ARG A 286 -30.61 -12.98 -12.15
CA ARG A 286 -31.21 -14.20 -11.61
C ARG A 286 -32.63 -13.96 -11.09
N GLU A 287 -32.86 -12.85 -10.39
CA GLU A 287 -34.20 -12.45 -9.91
C GLU A 287 -35.16 -12.24 -11.08
N LYS A 288 -34.72 -11.52 -12.12
CA LYS A 288 -35.52 -11.31 -13.34
C LYS A 288 -35.86 -12.64 -14.04
N GLN A 289 -34.89 -13.53 -14.20
CA GLN A 289 -35.11 -14.86 -14.79
C GLN A 289 -36.04 -15.74 -13.93
N LYS A 290 -35.95 -15.63 -12.60
CA LYS A 290 -36.82 -16.33 -11.65
C LYS A 290 -38.26 -15.84 -11.78
N GLU A 291 -38.47 -14.53 -11.88
CA GLU A 291 -39.80 -13.93 -12.06
C GLU A 291 -40.42 -14.33 -13.41
N GLU A 292 -39.65 -14.27 -14.50
CA GLU A 292 -40.10 -14.70 -15.84
C GLU A 292 -40.51 -16.18 -15.85
N ARG A 293 -39.70 -17.05 -15.24
CA ARG A 293 -40.01 -18.49 -15.11
C ARG A 293 -41.27 -18.74 -14.26
N LEU A 294 -41.45 -18.01 -13.16
CA LEU A 294 -42.64 -18.13 -12.31
C LEU A 294 -43.91 -17.68 -13.05
N LEU A 295 -43.82 -16.63 -13.86
CA LEU A 295 -44.92 -16.16 -14.70
C LEU A 295 -45.31 -17.21 -15.74
N GLU A 296 -44.32 -17.84 -16.40
CA GLU A 296 -44.53 -18.90 -17.38
C GLU A 296 -45.22 -20.14 -16.77
N ILE A 297 -44.80 -20.58 -15.58
CA ILE A 297 -45.39 -21.72 -14.87
C ILE A 297 -46.82 -21.42 -14.44
N SER A 298 -47.09 -20.21 -13.95
CA SER A 298 -48.43 -19.77 -13.54
C SER A 298 -49.44 -19.86 -14.70
N LEU A 299 -49.01 -19.48 -15.92
CA LEU A 299 -49.83 -19.52 -17.13
C LEU A 299 -50.12 -20.95 -17.62
N HIS A 300 -49.19 -21.89 -17.47
CA HIS A 300 -49.32 -23.26 -18.01
C HIS A 300 -49.90 -24.28 -17.03
N CYS A 301 -49.59 -24.16 -15.73
CA CYS A 301 -49.86 -25.21 -14.72
C CYS A 301 -50.76 -24.75 -13.56
N GLY A 302 -51.20 -23.49 -13.56
CA GLY A 302 -52.05 -22.90 -12.51
C GLY A 302 -51.28 -22.39 -11.28
N PRO A 303 -51.92 -21.56 -10.42
CA PRO A 303 -51.25 -20.79 -9.37
C PRO A 303 -50.62 -21.63 -8.25
N GLY A 304 -51.18 -22.80 -7.93
CA GLY A 304 -50.64 -23.67 -6.87
C GLY A 304 -49.25 -24.24 -7.18
N MET A 305 -48.98 -24.60 -8.44
CA MET A 305 -47.69 -25.13 -8.87
C MET A 305 -46.60 -24.04 -8.93
N ALA A 306 -46.98 -22.80 -9.23
CA ALA A 306 -46.05 -21.66 -9.23
C ALA A 306 -45.59 -21.30 -7.80
N GLU A 307 -46.47 -21.40 -6.82
CA GLU A 307 -46.16 -21.12 -5.41
C GLU A 307 -45.22 -22.18 -4.81
N GLU A 308 -45.45 -23.46 -5.11
CA GLU A 308 -44.55 -24.54 -4.69
C GLU A 308 -43.16 -24.40 -5.30
N THR A 309 -43.08 -24.06 -6.59
CA THR A 309 -41.79 -23.80 -7.29
C THR A 309 -41.04 -22.63 -6.66
N ARG A 310 -41.74 -21.54 -6.30
CA ARG A 310 -41.14 -20.38 -5.63
C ARG A 310 -40.46 -20.80 -4.30
N ARG A 311 -41.16 -21.60 -3.49
CA ARG A 311 -40.65 -22.06 -2.18
C ARG A 311 -39.40 -22.93 -2.35
N MET A 312 -39.39 -23.84 -3.31
CA MET A 312 -38.22 -24.68 -3.61
C MET A 312 -37.01 -23.83 -4.01
N MET A 313 -37.19 -22.83 -4.88
CA MET A 313 -36.11 -21.95 -5.32
C MET A 313 -35.55 -21.07 -4.19
N GLU A 314 -36.39 -20.60 -3.26
CA GLU A 314 -35.95 -19.83 -2.08
C GLU A 314 -35.13 -20.68 -1.10
N GLU A 315 -35.52 -21.93 -0.85
CA GLU A 315 -34.76 -22.85 0.00
C GLU A 315 -33.37 -23.17 -0.57
N GLU A 316 -33.26 -23.33 -1.89
CA GLU A 316 -31.96 -23.54 -2.56
C GLU A 316 -31.05 -22.32 -2.45
N GLU A 317 -31.61 -21.12 -2.61
CA GLU A 317 -30.86 -19.87 -2.53
C GLU A 317 -30.29 -19.62 -1.13
N ILE A 318 -31.06 -19.92 -0.08
CA ILE A 318 -30.59 -19.86 1.32
C ILE A 318 -29.42 -20.83 1.53
N LYS A 319 -29.55 -22.08 1.06
CA LYS A 319 -28.48 -23.10 1.17
C LYS A 319 -27.22 -22.67 0.42
N GLU A 320 -27.36 -22.04 -0.74
CA GLU A 320 -26.22 -21.55 -1.53
C GLU A 320 -25.52 -20.36 -0.85
N LYS A 321 -26.29 -19.38 -0.34
CA LYS A 321 -25.78 -18.21 0.40
C LYS A 321 -25.04 -18.63 1.68
N GLU A 322 -25.55 -19.61 2.44
CA GLU A 322 -24.86 -20.17 3.61
C GLU A 322 -23.54 -20.88 3.25
N LYS A 323 -23.54 -21.67 2.17
CA LYS A 323 -22.35 -22.37 1.67
C LYS A 323 -21.27 -21.37 1.24
N MET A 324 -21.65 -20.29 0.56
CA MET A 324 -20.72 -19.23 0.13
C MET A 324 -20.12 -18.46 1.32
N LYS A 325 -20.92 -18.14 2.34
CA LYS A 325 -20.46 -17.49 3.58
C LYS A 325 -19.40 -18.33 4.32
N LYS A 326 -19.60 -19.65 4.38
CA LYS A 326 -18.66 -20.61 4.97
C LYS A 326 -17.33 -20.70 4.21
N MET A 327 -17.33 -20.49 2.88
CA MET A 327 -16.11 -20.46 2.06
C MET A 327 -15.37 -19.11 2.14
N ARG A 328 -16.07 -17.97 2.26
CA ARG A 328 -15.45 -16.64 2.41
C ARG A 328 -14.71 -16.49 3.74
N GLY A 329 -15.23 -17.05 4.83
CA GLY A 329 -14.60 -17.01 6.16
C GLY A 329 -13.25 -17.74 6.29
N LYS A 330 -12.84 -18.53 5.29
CA LYS A 330 -11.56 -19.27 5.28
C LYS A 330 -10.40 -18.54 4.58
N ARG A 331 -10.67 -17.45 3.83
CA ARG A 331 -9.61 -16.68 3.14
C ARG A 331 -9.22 -15.48 4.02
N GLY A 332 -8.29 -15.72 4.95
CA GLY A 332 -7.68 -14.67 5.77
C GLY A 332 -6.95 -13.62 4.92
N GLU A 333 -6.54 -12.52 5.55
CA GLU A 333 -5.79 -11.41 4.94
C GLU A 333 -4.36 -11.76 4.50
N ASP A 334 -4.14 -13.02 4.15
CA ASP A 334 -2.85 -13.59 3.78
C ASP A 334 -2.48 -13.10 2.38
N GLY A 335 -1.45 -12.24 2.29
CA GLY A 335 -0.83 -11.92 1.00
C GLY A 335 -0.37 -10.49 0.77
N MET A 336 -0.42 -9.60 1.76
CA MET A 336 0.03 -8.21 1.60
C MET A 336 1.47 -7.93 2.06
N SER A 337 2.13 -8.89 2.69
CA SER A 337 3.55 -8.71 3.05
C SER A 337 4.39 -8.56 1.79
N LEU A 338 5.49 -7.81 1.89
CA LEU A 338 6.45 -7.64 0.80
C LEU A 338 6.87 -8.99 0.20
N LYS A 339 7.18 -9.99 1.04
CA LYS A 339 7.50 -11.36 0.62
C LYS A 339 6.39 -12.02 -0.20
N ALA A 340 5.14 -11.91 0.25
CA ALA A 340 4.01 -12.52 -0.45
C ALA A 340 3.69 -11.82 -1.78
N LEU A 341 3.71 -10.48 -1.79
CA LEU A 341 3.47 -9.68 -2.98
C LEU A 341 4.57 -9.90 -4.03
N THR A 342 5.83 -9.91 -3.61
CA THR A 342 6.98 -10.15 -4.49
C THR A 342 6.91 -11.53 -5.13
N LYS A 343 6.60 -12.56 -4.33
CA LYS A 343 6.39 -13.92 -4.86
C LYS A 343 5.22 -13.98 -5.83
N LYS A 344 4.10 -13.33 -5.50
CA LYS A 344 2.86 -13.37 -6.31
C LYS A 344 2.99 -12.61 -7.64
N LYS A 345 3.61 -11.43 -7.63
CA LYS A 345 3.64 -10.52 -8.78
C LYS A 345 4.92 -10.60 -9.59
N LEU A 346 6.05 -10.82 -8.93
CA LEU A 346 7.37 -10.85 -9.57
C LEU A 346 7.92 -12.27 -9.69
N GLY A 347 7.26 -13.28 -9.11
CA GLY A 347 7.75 -14.66 -9.10
C GLY A 347 9.05 -14.84 -8.30
N ARG A 348 9.49 -13.82 -7.56
CA ARG A 348 10.76 -13.79 -6.82
C ARG A 348 10.53 -14.13 -5.35
N VAL A 349 11.38 -14.97 -4.79
CA VAL A 349 11.43 -15.21 -3.34
C VAL A 349 12.48 -14.28 -2.74
N ILE A 350 12.09 -13.55 -1.71
CA ILE A 350 12.94 -12.66 -0.91
C ILE A 350 12.84 -13.05 0.56
N GLN A 351 13.74 -12.54 1.41
CA GLN A 351 13.75 -12.80 2.86
C GLN A 351 13.76 -14.32 3.17
N ASP A 352 14.59 -15.09 2.45
CA ASP A 352 14.69 -16.54 2.61
C ASP A 352 15.92 -16.99 3.41
N ALA A 353 16.66 -16.04 3.96
CA ALA A 353 17.88 -16.29 4.73
C ALA A 353 17.64 -16.90 6.14
N GLY A 354 16.43 -17.38 6.42
CA GLY A 354 16.05 -18.06 7.67
C GLY A 354 16.30 -17.20 8.91
N LYS A 355 17.24 -17.61 9.77
CA LYS A 355 17.57 -16.91 11.02
C LYS A 355 18.50 -15.69 10.83
N LYS A 356 19.01 -15.45 9.62
CA LYS A 356 19.93 -14.34 9.33
C LYS A 356 19.23 -12.97 9.24
N GLY A 357 17.90 -12.92 9.37
CA GLY A 357 17.12 -11.69 9.22
C GLY A 357 16.94 -11.28 7.76
N HIS A 358 16.35 -10.10 7.56
CA HIS A 358 16.12 -9.51 6.24
C HIS A 358 17.33 -8.71 5.77
N ASP A 359 17.39 -8.42 4.47
CA ASP A 359 18.38 -7.51 3.88
C ASP A 359 17.65 -6.30 3.32
N SER A 360 17.83 -5.15 3.96
CA SER A 360 17.16 -3.91 3.59
C SER A 360 17.40 -3.47 2.15
N VAL A 361 18.54 -3.84 1.54
CA VAL A 361 18.76 -3.58 0.11
C VAL A 361 17.86 -4.45 -0.77
N GLU A 362 17.70 -5.73 -0.45
CA GLU A 362 16.77 -6.64 -1.15
C GLU A 362 15.34 -6.13 -1.04
N ASP A 363 14.94 -5.67 0.14
CA ASP A 363 13.59 -5.19 0.41
C ASP A 363 13.29 -3.85 -0.30
N ALA A 364 14.24 -2.90 -0.31
CA ALA A 364 14.11 -1.66 -1.09
C ALA A 364 13.98 -1.94 -2.60
N VAL A 365 14.80 -2.86 -3.13
CA VAL A 365 14.70 -3.30 -4.54
C VAL A 365 13.36 -3.99 -4.81
N ALA A 366 12.88 -4.83 -3.90
CA ALA A 366 11.60 -5.50 -4.06
C ALA A 366 10.42 -4.53 -4.08
N ALA A 367 10.41 -3.55 -3.19
CA ALA A 367 9.38 -2.52 -3.18
C ALA A 367 9.40 -1.66 -4.45
N ARG A 368 10.60 -1.27 -4.92
CA ARG A 368 10.82 -0.59 -6.19
C ARG A 368 10.22 -1.36 -7.37
N ASP A 369 10.55 -2.65 -7.47
CA ASP A 369 10.13 -3.51 -8.58
C ASP A 369 8.61 -3.77 -8.56
N LEU A 370 7.99 -3.85 -7.38
CA LEU A 370 6.54 -3.96 -7.26
C LEU A 370 5.82 -2.72 -7.82
N ILE A 371 6.31 -1.52 -7.50
CA ILE A 371 5.78 -0.27 -8.07
C ILE A 371 6.03 -0.22 -9.57
N HIS A 372 7.23 -0.62 -10.02
CA HIS A 372 7.53 -0.68 -11.45
C HIS A 372 6.57 -1.60 -12.21
N HIS A 373 6.36 -2.83 -11.71
CA HIS A 373 5.38 -3.77 -12.25
C HIS A 373 3.97 -3.18 -12.28
N HIS A 374 3.57 -2.46 -11.23
CA HIS A 374 2.27 -1.78 -11.20
C HIS A 374 2.16 -0.72 -12.31
N ILE A 375 3.18 0.13 -12.49
CA ILE A 375 3.21 1.18 -13.51
C ILE A 375 3.15 0.59 -14.91
N LEU A 376 3.93 -0.47 -15.20
CA LEU A 376 3.87 -1.16 -16.49
C LEU A 376 2.46 -1.65 -16.81
N GLY A 377 1.77 -2.21 -15.81
CA GLY A 377 0.37 -2.62 -15.96
C GLY A 377 -0.60 -1.45 -16.22
N LEU A 378 -0.33 -0.26 -15.67
CA LEU A 378 -1.11 0.95 -15.96
C LEU A 378 -0.84 1.49 -17.36
N MET A 379 0.42 1.48 -17.80
CA MET A 379 0.82 1.93 -19.13
C MET A 379 0.22 1.04 -20.22
N GLN A 380 0.23 -0.29 -20.03
CA GLN A 380 -0.38 -1.23 -20.96
C GLN A 380 -1.89 -0.97 -21.12
N LYS A 381 -2.62 -0.84 -20.01
CA LYS A 381 -4.05 -0.48 -20.03
C LYS A 381 -4.32 0.87 -20.68
N GLY A 382 -3.41 1.83 -20.49
CA GLY A 382 -3.47 3.14 -21.13
C GLY A 382 -3.36 3.06 -22.66
N LYS A 383 -2.48 2.19 -23.16
CA LYS A 383 -2.32 1.93 -24.60
C LYS A 383 -3.55 1.25 -25.19
N GLU A 384 -4.03 0.18 -24.55
CA GLU A 384 -5.25 -0.54 -24.95
C GLU A 384 -6.46 0.42 -25.02
N LYS A 385 -6.61 1.30 -24.01
CA LYS A 385 -7.70 2.28 -23.99
C LYS A 385 -7.60 3.29 -25.15
N LYS A 386 -6.41 3.82 -25.43
CA LYS A 386 -6.19 4.76 -26.55
C LYS A 386 -6.45 4.08 -27.91
N GLU A 387 -6.07 2.82 -28.04
CA GLU A 387 -6.31 2.03 -29.26
C GLU A 387 -7.81 1.86 -29.52
N VAL A 388 -8.57 1.44 -28.51
CA VAL A 388 -10.04 1.33 -28.59
C VAL A 388 -10.68 2.69 -28.88
N GLU A 389 -10.27 3.77 -28.20
CA GLU A 389 -10.79 5.12 -28.47
C GLU A 389 -10.49 5.57 -29.91
N SER A 390 -9.32 5.22 -30.46
CA SER A 390 -8.95 5.53 -31.84
C SER A 390 -9.72 4.71 -32.87
N GLU A 391 -10.09 3.48 -32.54
CA GLU A 391 -10.90 2.61 -33.40
C GLU A 391 -12.34 3.09 -33.46
N VAL A 392 -12.95 3.34 -32.29
CA VAL A 392 -14.30 3.93 -32.19
C VAL A 392 -14.36 5.26 -32.93
N LYS A 393 -13.34 6.12 -32.79
CA LYS A 393 -13.29 7.40 -33.51
C LYS A 393 -13.27 7.20 -35.03
N ARG A 394 -12.49 6.24 -35.54
CA ARG A 394 -12.44 5.93 -36.99
C ARG A 394 -13.77 5.37 -37.50
N GLU A 395 -14.43 4.53 -36.72
CA GLU A 395 -15.76 4.00 -37.06
C GLU A 395 -16.78 5.13 -37.17
N VAL A 396 -16.86 6.01 -36.16
CA VAL A 396 -17.77 7.16 -36.16
C VAL A 396 -17.48 8.10 -37.33
N GLU A 397 -16.21 8.41 -37.61
CA GLU A 397 -15.82 9.25 -38.76
C GLU A 397 -16.21 8.60 -40.11
N SER A 398 -16.08 7.28 -40.21
CA SER A 398 -16.47 6.54 -41.43
C SER A 398 -18.00 6.53 -41.64
N GLU A 399 -18.77 6.43 -40.56
CA GLU A 399 -20.22 6.40 -40.62
C GLU A 399 -20.78 7.78 -40.99
N VAL A 400 -20.27 8.85 -40.35
CA VAL A 400 -20.60 10.24 -40.71
C VAL A 400 -20.27 10.53 -42.17
N LYS A 401 -19.12 10.05 -42.67
CA LYS A 401 -18.75 10.21 -44.08
C LYS A 401 -19.73 9.49 -45.01
N ARG A 402 -20.14 8.27 -44.68
CA ARG A 402 -21.08 7.47 -45.47
C ARG A 402 -22.47 8.13 -45.53
N GLU A 403 -22.93 8.70 -44.41
CA GLU A 403 -24.18 9.47 -44.37
C GLU A 403 -24.11 10.73 -45.23
N ALA A 404 -23.00 11.47 -45.16
CA ALA A 404 -22.79 12.66 -45.98
C ALA A 404 -22.75 12.35 -47.49
N GLU A 405 -22.06 11.27 -47.89
CA GLU A 405 -22.03 10.81 -49.28
C GLU A 405 -23.41 10.35 -49.77
N ALA A 406 -24.18 9.66 -48.93
CA ALA A 406 -25.55 9.24 -49.26
C ALA A 406 -26.49 10.45 -49.43
N ALA A 407 -26.41 11.44 -48.52
CA ALA A 407 -27.19 12.67 -48.62
C ALA A 407 -26.85 13.46 -49.90
N PHE A 408 -25.57 13.55 -50.25
CA PHE A 408 -25.13 14.22 -51.48
C PHE A 408 -25.62 13.50 -52.74
N ALA A 409 -25.55 12.17 -52.78
CA ALA A 409 -26.08 11.38 -53.88
C ALA A 409 -27.60 11.54 -54.05
N GLN A 410 -28.33 11.67 -52.94
CA GLN A 410 -29.78 11.89 -52.96
C GLN A 410 -30.15 13.26 -53.55
N VAL A 411 -29.41 14.32 -53.18
CA VAL A 411 -29.58 15.66 -53.76
C VAL A 411 -29.30 15.66 -55.27
N LEU A 412 -28.27 14.94 -55.73
CA LEU A 412 -27.99 14.80 -57.16
C LEU A 412 -29.11 14.07 -57.91
N ALA A 413 -29.66 12.99 -57.33
CA ALA A 413 -30.76 12.23 -57.92
C ALA A 413 -32.04 13.08 -58.04
N GLU A 414 -32.33 13.94 -57.06
CA GLU A 414 -33.46 14.88 -57.12
C GLU A 414 -33.24 15.98 -58.16
N GLY A 415 -32.03 16.55 -58.24
CA GLY A 415 -31.69 17.54 -59.28
C GLY A 415 -31.75 16.99 -60.71
N THR A 416 -31.46 15.71 -60.92
CA THR A 416 -31.63 15.06 -62.25
C THR A 416 -33.10 14.83 -62.61
N ARG A 417 -33.99 14.61 -61.63
CA ARG A 417 -35.44 14.45 -61.87
C ARG A 417 -36.10 15.75 -62.29
N ASP A 418 -35.64 16.89 -61.76
CA ASP A 418 -36.12 18.20 -62.18
C ASP A 418 -35.64 18.57 -63.59
N ALA A 419 -34.46 18.11 -63.99
CA ALA A 419 -33.96 18.27 -65.36
C ALA A 419 -34.73 17.39 -66.37
N GLU A 420 -35.13 16.16 -65.99
CA GLU A 420 -35.96 15.30 -66.85
C GLU A 420 -37.42 15.78 -66.94
N MET A 421 -38.02 16.32 -65.86
CA MET A 421 -39.35 16.95 -65.93
C MET A 421 -39.36 18.26 -66.72
N GLY A 422 -38.26 19.02 -66.75
CA GLY A 422 -38.10 20.21 -67.60
C GLY A 422 -38.04 19.90 -69.11
N SER A 423 -37.70 18.66 -69.49
CA SER A 423 -37.68 18.20 -70.88
C SER A 423 -39.06 17.76 -71.41
N VAL A 424 -40.04 17.50 -70.54
CA VAL A 424 -41.38 17.04 -70.95
C VAL A 424 -42.34 18.21 -71.24
N PHE A 425 -42.00 19.43 -70.83
CA PHE A 425 -42.82 20.63 -71.10
C PHE A 425 -42.44 21.40 -72.38
N ALA A 426 -41.45 20.96 -73.15
CA ALA A 426 -40.99 21.63 -74.38
C ALA A 426 -41.55 21.01 -75.68
N ALA A 427 -42.62 20.21 -75.62
CA ALA A 427 -43.21 19.59 -76.80
C ALA A 427 -44.74 19.48 -76.69
N PHE A 428 -45.45 20.60 -76.75
CA PHE A 428 -46.80 20.63 -77.33
C PHE A 428 -46.97 21.93 -78.13
N PRO A 429 -47.37 21.85 -79.41
CA PRO A 429 -47.30 22.94 -80.39
C PRO A 429 -48.30 24.07 -80.17
#